data_AF-A0A1V4AP99-F1
#
_entry.id   AF-A0A1V4AP99-F1
#
_cell.length_a   1.000
_cell.length_b   1.000
_cell.length_c   1.000
_cell.angle_alpha   90.00
_cell.angle_beta   90.00
_cell.angle_gamma   90.00
#
_symmetry.space_group_name_H-M   'P 1'
#
loop_
_entity.id
_entity.type
_entity.pdbx_description
1 polymer ?
#
loop_
_entity_poly.entity_id
_entity_poly.type
_entity_poly.pdbx_seq_one_letter_code
_entity_poly.pdbx_strand_id
1 'polypeptide(L)'
;NVEKLFCVRPGANADQIKIQLSGARALRVNKDGQLEAETELGPVKFTKPVAYQEIDGKKIDVEVDYTISNPHSKIPNPKSVYSFTVASYDHTKDLIIDPLLASTFLGGNDYDIGHSIALDTSGNVYVTGQTVSSDFPTTAGAYDTSMNLGAGDVFISKLDGGLTSLLASTYLGGHSFDAGISLTIDTSGNVYVMGVTGSSSFPITAGAYDISWNSFDYRVPDVFVSKLDGELTTLIASTFLGGDFDDYGYSIALDTRGNVYVTGQTVSSDFPTTAGAYDTSTHLGVGIVFISKLNDELTSLIASTFLGGGIMTLVSPSHWTPAETYM
;
A
#
# COMPACT_ATOMS: atom_id res chain seq x y z
N ASN A 1 0.90 9.36 10.18
CA ASN A 1 1.96 9.94 11.01
C ASN A 1 2.40 11.23 10.33
N VAL A 2 2.33 12.38 11.00
CA VAL A 2 2.91 13.62 10.47
C VAL A 2 4.35 13.63 10.95
N GLU A 3 5.28 13.52 10.03
CA GLU A 3 6.71 13.57 10.30
C GLU A 3 7.13 14.99 10.72
N LYS A 4 8.05 15.10 11.68
CA LYS A 4 8.41 16.39 12.29
C LYS A 4 9.92 16.51 12.44
N LEU A 5 10.60 16.75 11.33
CA LEU A 5 12.01 17.09 11.35
C LEU A 5 12.21 18.51 11.92
N PHE A 6 12.95 18.62 13.03
CA PHE A 6 13.42 19.92 13.54
C PHE A 6 14.93 20.03 13.35
N CYS A 7 15.37 21.11 12.68
CA CYS A 7 16.78 21.48 12.57
C CYS A 7 17.00 22.77 13.37
N VAL A 8 17.69 22.66 14.51
CA VAL A 8 18.10 23.79 15.35
C VAL A 8 19.47 24.25 14.89
N ARG A 9 19.51 25.40 14.19
CA ARG A 9 20.75 25.99 13.66
C ARG A 9 21.71 26.45 14.76
N PRO A 10 23.01 26.67 14.47
CA PRO A 10 23.97 27.10 15.48
C PRO A 10 23.53 28.40 16.15
N GLY A 11 23.68 28.47 17.47
CA GLY A 11 23.24 29.60 18.30
C GLY A 11 21.73 29.67 18.56
N ALA A 12 20.89 28.85 17.91
CA ALA A 12 19.47 28.75 18.24
C ALA A 12 19.24 27.87 19.47
N ASN A 13 18.10 28.07 20.14
CA ASN A 13 17.74 27.35 21.35
C ASN A 13 16.58 26.37 21.09
N ALA A 14 16.82 25.08 21.29
CA ALA A 14 15.83 24.02 21.16
C ALA A 14 14.62 24.18 22.11
N ASP A 15 14.78 24.84 23.26
CA ASP A 15 13.70 25.07 24.24
C ASP A 15 12.57 25.95 23.69
N GLN A 16 12.85 26.71 22.62
CA GLN A 16 11.85 27.55 21.94
C GLN A 16 10.89 26.74 21.09
N ILE A 17 11.18 25.46 20.82
CA ILE A 17 10.29 24.59 20.06
C ILE A 17 9.08 24.24 20.92
N LYS A 18 7.90 24.75 20.51
CA LYS A 18 6.60 24.48 21.12
C LYS A 18 5.61 24.07 20.03
N ILE A 19 5.06 22.87 20.13
CA ILE A 19 4.16 22.31 19.13
C ILE A 19 2.78 22.11 19.74
N GLN A 20 1.82 22.88 19.25
CA GLN A 20 0.40 22.76 19.57
C GLN A 20 -0.23 21.70 18.66
N LEU A 21 -0.75 20.62 19.25
CA LEU A 21 -1.47 19.57 18.52
C LEU A 21 -2.98 19.88 18.54
N SER A 22 -3.45 20.59 17.52
CA SER A 22 -4.88 20.87 17.35
C SER A 22 -5.68 19.57 17.21
N GLY A 23 -6.84 19.49 17.89
CA GLY A 23 -7.69 18.29 17.91
C GLY A 23 -7.35 17.28 19.01
N ALA A 24 -6.23 17.43 19.72
CA ALA A 24 -5.94 16.66 20.92
C ALA A 24 -6.57 17.31 22.15
N ARG A 25 -7.27 16.51 22.96
CA ARG A 25 -7.85 16.92 24.25
C ARG A 25 -6.79 17.00 25.34
N ALA A 26 -5.82 16.10 25.28
CA ALA A 26 -4.68 16.04 26.17
C ALA A 26 -3.51 15.31 25.50
N LEU A 27 -2.31 15.62 25.97
CA LEU A 27 -1.10 14.87 25.68
C LEU A 27 -0.60 14.19 26.96
N ARG A 28 0.05 13.04 26.82
CA ARG A 28 0.84 12.39 27.87
C ARG A 28 2.08 11.75 27.26
N VAL A 29 3.15 11.65 28.03
CA VAL A 29 4.32 10.83 27.69
C VAL A 29 4.20 9.53 28.48
N ASN A 30 4.22 8.39 27.79
CA ASN A 30 4.11 7.10 28.45
C ASN A 30 5.47 6.62 28.98
N LYS A 31 5.49 5.48 29.68
CA LYS A 31 6.70 4.90 30.26
C LYS A 31 7.80 4.52 29.24
N ASP A 32 7.43 4.38 27.96
CA ASP A 32 8.32 4.03 26.86
C ASP A 32 8.84 5.29 26.13
N GLY A 33 8.52 6.50 26.64
CA GLY A 33 8.94 7.78 26.08
C GLY A 33 8.13 8.25 24.87
N GLN A 34 7.05 7.54 24.52
CA GLN A 34 6.16 7.88 23.41
C GLN A 34 5.20 9.00 23.82
N LEU A 35 4.90 9.92 22.89
CA LEU A 35 3.83 10.89 23.07
C LEU A 35 2.50 10.26 22.68
N GLU A 36 1.53 10.28 23.58
CA GLU A 36 0.17 9.84 23.31
C GLU A 36 -0.76 11.06 23.32
N ALA A 37 -1.41 11.30 22.19
CA ALA A 37 -2.41 12.33 22.00
C ALA A 37 -3.81 11.72 22.11
N GLU A 38 -4.58 12.15 23.09
CA GLU A 38 -5.97 11.75 23.24
C GLU A 38 -6.85 12.55 22.27
N THR A 39 -7.49 11.87 21.33
CA THR A 39 -8.41 12.47 20.35
C THR A 39 -9.82 11.88 20.51
N GLU A 40 -10.80 12.46 19.81
CA GLU A 40 -12.18 11.96 19.84
C GLU A 40 -12.33 10.55 19.26
N LEU A 41 -11.43 10.17 18.34
CA LEU A 41 -11.44 8.86 17.68
C LEU A 41 -10.53 7.83 18.37
N GLY A 42 -9.92 8.20 19.50
CA GLY A 42 -8.99 7.37 20.25
C GLY A 42 -7.57 7.96 20.35
N PRO A 43 -6.64 7.25 21.02
CA PRO A 43 -5.29 7.72 21.21
C PRO A 43 -4.46 7.59 19.91
N VAL A 44 -3.74 8.65 19.57
CA VAL A 44 -2.69 8.64 18.54
C VAL A 44 -1.34 8.59 19.25
N LYS A 45 -0.47 7.65 18.89
CA LYS A 45 0.85 7.50 19.49
C LYS A 45 1.95 7.96 18.53
N PHE A 46 2.90 8.71 19.04
CA PHE A 46 4.15 9.07 18.36
C PHE A 46 5.31 8.33 19.04
N THR A 47 6.25 7.84 18.25
CA THR A 47 7.47 7.18 18.74
C THR A 47 8.28 8.11 19.65
N LYS A 48 9.10 7.56 20.54
CA LYS A 48 10.06 8.36 21.31
C LYS A 48 10.93 9.18 20.35
N PRO A 49 11.17 10.49 20.60
CA PRO A 49 11.97 11.29 19.69
C PRO A 49 13.43 10.85 19.79
N VAL A 50 14.16 11.03 18.69
CA VAL A 50 15.61 10.83 18.64
C VAL A 50 16.28 12.11 18.19
N ALA A 51 17.48 12.41 18.68
CA ALA A 51 18.22 13.58 18.26
C ALA A 51 19.70 13.27 18.07
N TYR A 52 20.36 14.00 17.18
CA TYR A 52 21.79 13.86 16.93
C TYR A 52 22.41 15.16 16.43
N GLN A 53 23.73 15.25 16.52
CA GLN A 53 24.56 16.23 15.81
C GLN A 53 25.53 15.51 14.88
N GLU A 54 25.89 16.15 13.78
CA GLU A 54 26.97 15.67 12.92
C GLU A 54 28.26 16.42 13.22
N ILE A 55 29.26 15.70 13.73
CA ILE A 55 30.56 16.25 14.13
C ILE A 55 31.65 15.43 13.43
N ASP A 56 32.45 16.12 12.61
CA ASP A 56 33.53 15.51 11.82
C ASP A 56 33.08 14.30 10.98
N GLY A 57 31.88 14.41 10.38
CA GLY A 57 31.27 13.37 9.55
C GLY A 57 30.69 12.17 10.32
N LYS A 58 30.57 12.27 11.65
CA LYS A 58 29.95 11.23 12.50
C LYS A 58 28.68 11.74 13.15
N LYS A 59 27.65 10.89 13.19
CA LYS A 59 26.46 11.12 14.01
C LYS A 59 26.80 10.87 15.48
N ILE A 60 26.57 11.89 16.30
CA ILE A 60 26.69 11.86 17.76
C ILE A 60 25.30 12.01 18.33
N ASP A 61 24.79 10.95 18.97
CA ASP A 61 23.45 10.96 19.56
C ASP A 61 23.37 11.99 20.69
N VAL A 62 22.25 12.69 20.75
CA VAL A 62 21.89 13.61 21.83
C VAL A 62 20.60 13.10 22.45
N GLU A 63 20.63 12.85 23.76
CA GLU A 63 19.44 12.39 24.46
C GLU A 63 18.33 13.45 24.39
N VAL A 64 17.12 13.00 24.04
CA VAL A 64 15.94 13.86 23.92
C VAL A 64 14.70 13.12 24.40
N ASP A 65 13.82 13.85 25.09
CA ASP A 65 12.50 13.37 25.50
C ASP A 65 11.41 14.41 25.19
N TYR A 66 10.18 13.93 25.01
CA TYR A 66 9.03 14.82 24.98
C TYR A 66 8.76 15.41 26.37
N THR A 67 8.38 16.69 26.38
CA THR A 67 7.90 17.38 27.57
C THR A 67 6.59 18.07 27.25
N ILE A 68 5.58 17.91 28.10
CA ILE A 68 4.27 18.55 27.91
C ILE A 68 4.26 19.86 28.66
N SER A 69 3.68 20.89 28.04
CA SER A 69 3.63 22.22 28.65
C SER A 69 2.83 22.21 29.96
N ASN A 70 3.30 22.98 30.94
CA ASN A 70 2.63 23.10 32.23
C ASN A 70 1.16 23.52 32.02
N PRO A 71 0.17 22.83 32.60
CA PRO A 71 -1.24 23.19 32.49
C PRO A 71 -1.59 24.64 32.91
N HIS A 72 -0.72 25.28 33.71
CA HIS A 72 -0.86 26.67 34.17
C HIS A 72 -0.06 27.68 33.33
N SER A 73 0.52 27.23 32.22
CA SER A 73 1.19 28.09 31.25
C SER A 73 0.20 29.09 30.64
N LYS A 74 0.69 30.28 30.29
CA LYS A 74 -0.11 31.30 29.56
C LYS A 74 -0.35 30.95 28.09
N ILE A 75 0.18 29.82 27.61
CA ILE A 75 -0.02 29.34 26.25
C ILE A 75 -1.48 28.84 26.11
N PRO A 76 -2.19 29.15 25.02
CA PRO A 76 -3.51 28.59 24.75
C PRO A 76 -3.47 27.05 24.76
N ASN A 77 -4.43 26.41 25.44
CA ASN A 77 -4.56 24.95 25.54
C ASN A 77 -3.23 24.22 25.87
N PRO A 78 -2.59 24.52 27.02
CA PRO A 78 -1.23 24.05 27.29
C PRO A 78 -1.14 22.52 27.44
N LYS A 79 -2.25 21.84 27.75
CA LYS A 79 -2.33 20.37 27.79
C LYS A 79 -2.19 19.70 26.42
N SER A 80 -2.30 20.48 25.35
CA SER A 80 -2.14 20.04 23.95
C SER A 80 -0.87 20.57 23.29
N VAL A 81 0.05 21.14 24.09
CA VAL A 81 1.35 21.63 23.62
C VAL A 81 2.46 20.76 24.18
N TYR A 82 3.31 20.22 23.30
CA TYR A 82 4.54 19.56 23.71
C TYR A 82 5.78 20.33 23.22
N SER A 83 6.90 20.02 23.84
CA SER A 83 8.24 20.46 23.51
C SER A 83 9.23 19.32 23.74
N PHE A 84 10.51 19.64 23.69
CA PHE A 84 11.59 18.70 23.93
C PHE A 84 12.38 19.10 25.16
N THR A 85 12.84 18.12 25.92
CA THR A 85 13.97 18.26 26.83
C THR A 85 15.16 17.60 26.16
N VAL A 86 16.19 18.39 25.87
CA VAL A 86 17.37 17.95 25.14
C VAL A 86 18.56 17.99 26.10
N ALA A 87 19.38 16.94 26.12
CA ALA A 87 20.64 16.92 26.86
C ALA A 87 21.63 17.96 26.32
N SER A 88 22.74 18.19 27.03
CA SER A 88 23.78 19.13 26.58
C SER A 88 24.29 18.77 25.19
N TYR A 89 24.41 19.77 24.32
CA TYR A 89 24.88 19.62 22.94
C TYR A 89 25.79 20.79 22.52
N ASP A 90 26.51 20.67 21.41
CA ASP A 90 27.37 21.71 20.87
C ASP A 90 26.54 22.74 20.09
N HIS A 91 26.35 23.93 20.69
CA HIS A 91 25.58 25.02 20.07
C HIS A 91 26.24 25.64 18.82
N THR A 92 27.46 25.22 18.44
CA THR A 92 28.11 25.64 17.20
C THR A 92 27.75 24.76 15.99
N LYS A 93 27.02 23.66 16.23
CA LYS A 93 26.59 22.69 15.21
C LYS A 93 25.07 22.64 15.13
N ASP A 94 24.55 22.17 14.00
CA ASP A 94 23.13 21.85 13.88
C ASP A 94 22.76 20.74 14.87
N LEU A 95 21.61 20.88 15.53
CA LEU A 95 20.96 19.80 16.29
C LEU A 95 19.73 19.36 15.50
N ILE A 96 19.67 18.06 15.17
CA ILE A 96 18.55 17.46 14.48
C ILE A 96 17.70 16.70 15.50
N ILE A 97 16.39 16.98 15.57
CA ILE A 97 15.44 16.30 16.45
C ILE A 97 14.32 15.69 15.60
N ASP A 98 13.97 14.45 15.95
CA ASP A 98 12.93 13.62 15.31
C ASP A 98 13.13 13.51 13.79
N PRO A 99 14.34 13.10 13.33
CA PRO A 99 14.67 12.99 11.93
C PRO A 99 13.86 11.91 11.20
N LEU A 100 13.79 12.07 9.88
CA LEU A 100 13.47 10.98 8.97
C LEU A 100 14.43 9.81 9.22
N LEU A 101 13.86 8.65 9.55
CA LEU A 101 14.65 7.46 9.91
C LEU A 101 15.46 6.96 8.72
N ALA A 102 14.82 6.87 7.56
CA ALA A 102 15.45 6.54 6.30
C ALA A 102 14.56 6.99 5.14
N SER A 103 15.20 7.33 4.02
CA SER A 103 14.56 7.48 2.73
C SER A 103 15.56 7.13 1.66
N THR A 104 15.09 6.57 0.57
CA THR A 104 15.91 6.28 -0.60
C THR A 104 15.09 6.50 -1.87
N PHE A 105 15.76 6.46 -3.01
CA PHE A 105 15.12 6.48 -4.33
C PHE A 105 15.17 5.09 -4.92
N LEU A 106 14.07 4.67 -5.54
CA LEU A 106 13.95 3.42 -6.27
C LEU A 106 13.23 3.73 -7.59
N GLY A 107 13.91 3.47 -8.71
CA GLY A 107 13.43 3.80 -10.04
C GLY A 107 14.57 3.80 -11.07
N GLY A 108 14.21 3.81 -12.34
CA GLY A 108 15.12 4.00 -13.47
C GLY A 108 15.00 5.40 -14.06
N ASN A 109 15.25 5.52 -15.38
CA ASN A 109 15.28 6.81 -16.08
C ASN A 109 13.94 7.25 -16.69
N ASP A 110 12.87 6.44 -16.55
CA ASP A 110 11.54 6.73 -17.08
C ASP A 110 10.49 6.76 -15.94
N TYR A 111 9.23 6.59 -16.29
CA TYR A 111 8.11 6.63 -15.36
C TYR A 111 8.07 5.39 -14.45
N ASP A 112 8.16 5.63 -13.14
CA ASP A 112 8.02 4.61 -12.10
C ASP A 112 7.05 5.08 -11.02
N ILE A 113 6.12 4.21 -10.61
CA ILE A 113 5.18 4.48 -9.52
C ILE A 113 5.13 3.29 -8.58
N GLY A 114 5.37 3.53 -7.28
CA GLY A 114 5.10 2.57 -6.21
C GLY A 114 3.63 2.63 -5.76
N HIS A 115 3.00 1.46 -5.64
CA HIS A 115 1.59 1.32 -5.26
C HIS A 115 1.40 0.65 -3.89
N SER A 116 2.28 -0.28 -3.52
CA SER A 116 2.13 -1.04 -2.27
C SER A 116 3.47 -1.27 -1.58
N ILE A 117 3.39 -1.43 -0.26
CA ILE A 117 4.53 -1.68 0.62
C ILE A 117 4.14 -2.71 1.68
N ALA A 118 5.02 -3.66 1.98
CA ALA A 118 4.91 -4.54 3.15
C ALA A 118 6.27 -4.80 3.77
N LEU A 119 6.26 -5.30 5.01
CA LEU A 119 7.46 -5.66 5.76
C LEU A 119 7.48 -7.16 6.01
N ASP A 120 8.64 -7.80 5.86
CA ASP A 120 8.83 -9.15 6.36
C ASP A 120 9.11 -9.16 7.88
N THR A 121 9.24 -10.36 8.47
CA THR A 121 9.51 -10.53 9.90
C THR A 121 10.90 -10.08 10.33
N SER A 122 11.83 -9.89 9.37
CA SER A 122 13.17 -9.33 9.61
C SER A 122 13.20 -7.80 9.46
N GLY A 123 12.08 -7.19 9.08
CA GLY A 123 11.96 -5.76 8.83
C GLY A 123 12.47 -5.32 7.46
N ASN A 124 12.73 -6.24 6.52
CA ASN A 124 13.01 -5.87 5.14
C ASN A 124 11.75 -5.32 4.48
N VAL A 125 11.94 -4.36 3.59
CA VAL A 125 10.87 -3.58 2.97
C VAL A 125 10.62 -4.09 1.55
N TYR A 126 9.43 -4.58 1.29
CA TYR A 126 8.99 -4.95 -0.05
C TYR A 126 8.11 -3.85 -0.63
N VAL A 127 8.37 -3.48 -1.88
CA VAL A 127 7.61 -2.48 -2.64
C VAL A 127 7.24 -3.08 -3.99
N THR A 128 6.02 -2.81 -4.46
CA THR A 128 5.59 -3.13 -5.83
C THR A 128 4.95 -1.92 -6.48
N GLY A 129 4.88 -1.96 -7.80
CA GLY A 129 4.31 -0.89 -8.58
C GLY A 129 4.40 -1.15 -10.07
N GLN A 130 4.38 -0.06 -10.84
CA GLN A 130 4.58 -0.05 -12.30
C GLN A 130 5.90 0.65 -12.62
N THR A 131 6.62 0.11 -13.60
CA THR A 131 7.81 0.74 -14.20
C THR A 131 7.73 0.70 -15.72
N VAL A 132 8.05 1.82 -16.38
CA VAL A 132 8.32 1.91 -17.83
C VAL A 132 9.83 2.02 -18.09
N SER A 133 10.62 2.02 -17.02
CA SER A 133 12.06 2.15 -17.08
C SER A 133 12.72 0.82 -17.46
N SER A 134 13.31 0.73 -18.66
CA SER A 134 14.09 -0.45 -19.06
C SER A 134 15.36 -0.68 -18.22
N ASP A 135 15.77 0.33 -17.46
CA ASP A 135 16.92 0.34 -16.56
C ASP A 135 16.51 0.39 -15.08
N PHE A 136 15.26 0.03 -14.76
CA PHE A 136 14.83 -0.14 -13.37
C PHE A 136 15.81 -1.08 -12.65
N PRO A 137 16.23 -0.75 -11.41
CA PRO A 137 17.26 -1.53 -10.72
C PRO A 137 16.75 -2.93 -10.41
N THR A 138 17.42 -3.94 -10.98
CA THR A 138 17.21 -5.37 -10.68
C THR A 138 18.43 -5.98 -10.00
N THR A 139 18.27 -7.15 -9.42
CA THR A 139 19.36 -7.88 -8.75
C THR A 139 19.78 -9.12 -9.54
N ALA A 140 21.04 -9.54 -9.40
CA ALA A 140 21.51 -10.76 -10.02
C ALA A 140 20.72 -11.98 -9.53
N GLY A 141 20.24 -12.81 -10.46
CA GLY A 141 19.43 -13.98 -10.15
C GLY A 141 17.95 -13.70 -9.91
N ALA A 142 17.49 -12.47 -10.11
CA ALA A 142 16.07 -12.14 -10.12
C ALA A 142 15.30 -12.95 -11.17
N TYR A 143 14.00 -13.13 -10.93
CA TYR A 143 13.09 -13.87 -11.82
C TYR A 143 13.12 -13.31 -13.25
N ASP A 144 13.05 -11.99 -13.37
CA ASP A 144 13.27 -11.27 -14.63
C ASP A 144 14.09 -9.99 -14.40
N THR A 145 15.13 -9.83 -15.21
CA THR A 145 16.06 -8.69 -15.17
C THR A 145 15.85 -7.70 -16.31
N SER A 146 14.89 -7.96 -17.20
CA SER A 146 14.61 -7.14 -18.38
C SER A 146 13.13 -6.78 -18.48
N MET A 147 12.83 -5.53 -18.80
CA MET A 147 11.46 -5.11 -19.10
C MET A 147 10.98 -5.77 -20.40
N ASN A 148 9.76 -6.30 -20.40
CA ASN A 148 9.20 -7.12 -21.49
C ASN A 148 8.62 -6.33 -22.67
N LEU A 149 8.99 -5.04 -22.80
CA LEU A 149 8.52 -4.09 -23.81
C LEU A 149 7.01 -3.85 -23.72
N GLY A 150 6.57 -2.60 -23.51
CA GLY A 150 5.14 -2.33 -23.37
C GLY A 150 4.85 -0.98 -22.74
N ALA A 151 3.65 -0.85 -22.19
CA ALA A 151 3.24 0.36 -21.47
C ALA A 151 3.65 0.34 -19.98
N GLY A 152 4.46 -0.64 -19.59
CA GLY A 152 5.08 -0.78 -18.28
C GLY A 152 4.87 -2.18 -17.71
N ASP A 153 5.86 -2.64 -16.93
CA ASP A 153 5.84 -3.91 -16.22
C ASP A 153 5.62 -3.69 -14.72
N VAL A 154 5.25 -4.76 -14.02
CA VAL A 154 5.30 -4.79 -12.56
C VAL A 154 6.76 -4.82 -12.13
N PHE A 155 7.12 -4.03 -11.11
CA PHE A 155 8.34 -4.29 -10.34
C PHE A 155 8.00 -4.86 -8.96
N ILE A 156 8.87 -5.71 -8.44
CA ILE A 156 8.89 -6.09 -7.03
C ILE A 156 10.31 -5.88 -6.52
N SER A 157 10.48 -5.10 -5.47
CA SER A 157 11.79 -4.80 -4.87
C SER A 157 11.77 -5.02 -3.37
N LYS A 158 12.83 -5.63 -2.85
CA LYS A 158 13.13 -5.87 -1.44
C LYS A 158 14.34 -5.03 -1.04
N LEU A 159 14.17 -4.11 -0.11
CA LEU A 159 15.25 -3.37 0.52
C LEU A 159 15.48 -3.85 1.95
N ASP A 160 16.67 -3.62 2.49
CA ASP A 160 16.89 -3.77 3.93
C ASP A 160 16.04 -2.77 4.73
N GLY A 161 15.81 -3.04 6.02
CA GLY A 161 15.01 -2.16 6.88
C GLY A 161 15.59 -0.76 7.07
N GLY A 162 16.87 -0.56 6.76
CA GLY A 162 17.54 0.75 6.75
C GLY A 162 17.41 1.51 5.43
N LEU A 163 16.80 0.92 4.39
CA LEU A 163 16.73 1.45 3.02
C LEU A 163 18.11 1.80 2.42
N THR A 164 19.17 1.11 2.87
CA THR A 164 20.55 1.32 2.44
C THR A 164 20.99 0.39 1.32
N SER A 165 20.30 -0.74 1.14
CA SER A 165 20.66 -1.79 0.20
C SER A 165 19.42 -2.38 -0.48
N LEU A 166 19.47 -2.50 -1.80
CA LEU A 166 18.52 -3.29 -2.58
C LEU A 166 18.93 -4.76 -2.51
N LEU A 167 18.16 -5.58 -1.79
CA LEU A 167 18.47 -6.97 -1.51
C LEU A 167 18.00 -7.92 -2.63
N ALA A 168 16.81 -7.66 -3.18
CA ALA A 168 16.27 -8.36 -4.34
C ALA A 168 15.40 -7.41 -5.16
N SER A 169 15.38 -7.53 -6.48
CA SER A 169 14.50 -6.75 -7.33
C SER A 169 14.32 -7.37 -8.70
N THR A 170 13.08 -7.49 -9.15
CA THR A 170 12.67 -8.17 -10.40
C THR A 170 11.60 -7.38 -11.13
N TYR A 171 11.53 -7.59 -12.45
CA TYR A 171 10.31 -7.34 -13.21
C TYR A 171 9.34 -8.53 -13.11
N LEU A 172 8.08 -8.29 -13.44
CA LEU A 172 7.04 -9.29 -13.71
C LEU A 172 6.05 -8.69 -14.70
N GLY A 173 5.90 -9.26 -15.89
CA GLY A 173 5.02 -8.69 -16.91
C GLY A 173 5.07 -9.46 -18.23
N GLY A 174 4.22 -9.05 -19.16
CA GLY A 174 4.20 -9.48 -20.55
C GLY A 174 4.46 -8.33 -21.51
N HIS A 175 4.06 -8.48 -22.77
CA HIS A 175 4.38 -7.51 -23.83
C HIS A 175 3.44 -6.29 -23.90
N SER A 176 2.65 -6.02 -22.85
CA SER A 176 1.64 -4.95 -22.87
C SER A 176 1.66 -4.14 -21.57
N PHE A 177 0.51 -3.82 -20.98
CA PHE A 177 0.44 -3.02 -19.76
C PHE A 177 0.28 -3.95 -18.57
N ASP A 178 1.18 -3.84 -17.60
CA ASP A 178 1.15 -4.60 -16.36
C ASP A 178 1.49 -3.69 -15.16
N ALA A 179 0.71 -3.75 -14.09
CA ALA A 179 0.92 -2.92 -12.90
C ALA A 179 0.59 -3.69 -11.61
N GLY A 180 1.56 -3.76 -10.68
CA GLY A 180 1.34 -4.31 -9.36
C GLY A 180 0.63 -3.29 -8.47
N ILE A 181 -0.52 -3.65 -7.91
CA ILE A 181 -1.37 -2.72 -7.14
C ILE A 181 -1.25 -2.96 -5.64
N SER A 182 -1.16 -4.22 -5.23
CA SER A 182 -1.13 -4.60 -3.81
C SER A 182 -0.19 -5.79 -3.60
N LEU A 183 0.54 -5.80 -2.49
CA LEU A 183 1.37 -6.94 -2.11
C LEU A 183 1.18 -7.33 -0.65
N THR A 184 1.42 -8.60 -0.35
CA THR A 184 1.47 -9.15 1.00
C THR A 184 2.50 -10.27 1.08
N ILE A 185 2.91 -10.63 2.29
CA ILE A 185 3.99 -11.61 2.53
C ILE A 185 3.44 -12.67 3.49
N ASP A 186 3.63 -13.95 3.14
CA ASP A 186 3.22 -15.04 4.03
C ASP A 186 4.25 -15.29 5.15
N THR A 187 3.91 -16.17 6.09
CA THR A 187 4.79 -16.51 7.21
C THR A 187 6.06 -17.28 6.80
N SER A 188 6.10 -17.81 5.57
CA SER A 188 7.26 -18.48 5.00
C SER A 188 8.18 -17.51 4.24
N GLY A 189 7.76 -16.24 4.10
CA GLY A 189 8.48 -15.21 3.36
C GLY A 189 8.17 -15.18 1.86
N ASN A 190 7.17 -15.91 1.37
CA ASN A 190 6.74 -15.79 -0.02
C ASN A 190 5.97 -14.49 -0.22
N VAL A 191 6.17 -13.87 -1.38
CA VAL A 191 5.57 -12.57 -1.72
C VAL A 191 4.41 -12.80 -2.66
N TYR A 192 3.23 -12.33 -2.28
CA TYR A 192 2.05 -12.33 -3.12
C TYR A 192 1.85 -10.93 -3.66
N VAL A 193 1.82 -10.80 -4.98
CA VAL A 193 1.50 -9.55 -5.66
C VAL A 193 0.21 -9.75 -6.44
N MET A 194 -0.68 -8.79 -6.30
CA MET A 194 -1.87 -8.67 -7.10
C MET A 194 -1.80 -7.36 -7.88
N GLY A 195 -2.26 -7.42 -9.11
CA GLY A 195 -2.31 -6.25 -9.97
C GLY A 195 -3.22 -6.47 -11.16
N VAL A 196 -3.01 -5.64 -12.17
CA VAL A 196 -3.77 -5.69 -13.42
C VAL A 196 -2.83 -5.96 -14.58
N THR A 197 -3.33 -6.68 -15.57
CA THR A 197 -2.59 -7.06 -16.77
C THR A 197 -3.47 -6.97 -18.01
N GLY A 198 -2.98 -6.25 -19.02
CA GLY A 198 -3.50 -6.26 -20.38
C GLY A 198 -2.69 -7.18 -21.30
N SER A 199 -1.88 -8.08 -20.72
CA SER A 199 -0.89 -8.88 -21.43
C SER A 199 -1.36 -10.33 -21.56
N SER A 200 -1.73 -10.75 -22.77
CA SER A 200 -1.96 -12.19 -23.08
C SER A 200 -0.73 -13.08 -22.85
N SER A 201 0.46 -12.48 -22.77
CA SER A 201 1.73 -13.15 -22.48
C SER A 201 2.17 -13.00 -21.03
N PHE A 202 1.29 -12.55 -20.12
CA PHE A 202 1.63 -12.42 -18.71
C PHE A 202 2.07 -13.78 -18.14
N PRO A 203 3.12 -13.85 -17.30
CA PRO A 203 3.61 -15.12 -16.79
C PRO A 203 2.58 -15.82 -15.90
N ILE A 204 2.09 -16.99 -16.32
CA ILE A 204 1.24 -17.88 -15.54
C ILE A 204 1.92 -19.23 -15.28
N THR A 205 1.53 -19.91 -14.22
CA THR A 205 2.08 -21.22 -13.86
C THR A 205 1.15 -22.37 -14.24
N ALA A 206 1.71 -23.51 -14.59
CA ALA A 206 0.92 -24.70 -14.89
C ALA A 206 0.05 -25.12 -13.69
N GLY A 207 -1.22 -25.40 -13.95
CA GLY A 207 -2.18 -25.80 -12.91
C GLY A 207 -2.82 -24.65 -12.13
N ALA A 208 -2.54 -23.39 -12.51
CA ALA A 208 -3.23 -22.22 -11.99
C ALA A 208 -4.75 -22.29 -12.19
N TYR A 209 -5.49 -21.53 -11.38
CA TYR A 209 -6.95 -21.45 -11.43
C TYR A 209 -7.44 -21.02 -12.81
N ASP A 210 -6.84 -19.97 -13.36
CA ASP A 210 -7.04 -19.50 -14.72
C ASP A 210 -5.70 -19.22 -15.39
N ILE A 211 -5.57 -19.76 -16.61
CA ILE A 211 -4.36 -19.68 -17.45
C ILE A 211 -4.61 -18.90 -18.75
N SER A 212 -5.84 -18.45 -18.98
CA SER A 212 -6.19 -17.60 -20.14
C SER A 212 -6.48 -16.19 -19.67
N TRP A 213 -5.88 -15.23 -20.38
CA TRP A 213 -6.34 -13.85 -20.36
C TRP A 213 -7.63 -13.79 -21.17
N ASN A 214 -8.74 -13.45 -20.53
CA ASN A 214 -10.09 -13.61 -21.10
C ASN A 214 -10.56 -12.36 -21.85
N SER A 215 -9.77 -11.30 -21.82
CA SER A 215 -10.07 -10.04 -22.48
C SER A 215 -9.72 -10.01 -23.99
N PHE A 216 -10.31 -9.04 -24.70
CA PHE A 216 -10.19 -8.87 -26.15
C PHE A 216 -9.25 -7.72 -26.58
N ASP A 217 -8.81 -6.86 -25.65
CA ASP A 217 -8.01 -5.67 -25.92
C ASP A 217 -7.04 -5.42 -24.77
N TYR A 218 -5.78 -5.09 -25.07
CA TYR A 218 -4.76 -4.80 -24.05
C TYR A 218 -5.10 -3.62 -23.14
N ARG A 219 -6.11 -2.82 -23.50
CA ARG A 219 -6.68 -1.73 -22.68
C ARG A 219 -7.72 -2.20 -21.67
N VAL A 220 -8.12 -3.46 -21.75
CA VAL A 220 -9.16 -4.09 -20.94
C VAL A 220 -8.46 -5.13 -20.06
N PRO A 221 -8.01 -4.76 -18.86
CA PRO A 221 -7.13 -5.62 -18.08
C PRO A 221 -7.91 -6.66 -17.28
N ASP A 222 -7.26 -7.79 -17.03
CA ASP A 222 -7.67 -8.76 -15.99
C ASP A 222 -6.87 -8.54 -14.71
N VAL A 223 -7.39 -9.02 -13.60
CA VAL A 223 -6.59 -9.14 -12.37
C VAL A 223 -5.64 -10.33 -12.51
N PHE A 224 -4.39 -10.16 -12.09
CA PHE A 224 -3.49 -11.28 -11.83
C PHE A 224 -3.22 -11.42 -10.34
N VAL A 225 -2.90 -12.63 -9.92
CA VAL A 225 -2.33 -12.93 -8.60
C VAL A 225 -1.10 -13.81 -8.80
N SER A 226 0.05 -13.33 -8.32
CA SER A 226 1.35 -14.01 -8.44
C SER A 226 1.97 -14.21 -7.07
N LYS A 227 2.53 -15.40 -6.84
CA LYS A 227 3.31 -15.79 -5.66
C LYS A 227 4.76 -16.00 -6.08
N LEU A 228 5.68 -15.24 -5.52
CA LEU A 228 7.13 -15.37 -5.70
C LEU A 228 7.77 -15.84 -4.39
N ASP A 229 8.96 -16.42 -4.48
CA ASP A 229 9.81 -16.67 -3.31
C ASP A 229 10.32 -15.35 -2.70
N GLY A 230 10.75 -15.40 -1.44
CA GLY A 230 11.21 -14.21 -0.70
C GLY A 230 12.47 -13.54 -1.25
N GLU A 231 13.21 -14.22 -2.13
CA GLU A 231 14.40 -13.72 -2.82
C GLU A 231 14.08 -13.23 -4.25
N LEU A 232 12.81 -13.29 -4.67
CA LEU A 232 12.32 -12.83 -5.97
C LEU A 232 13.03 -13.48 -7.17
N THR A 233 13.45 -14.74 -7.01
CA THR A 233 14.15 -15.53 -8.04
C THR A 233 13.21 -16.49 -8.77
N THR A 234 12.08 -16.84 -8.16
CA THR A 234 11.18 -17.89 -8.64
C THR A 234 9.73 -17.43 -8.55
N LEU A 235 9.02 -17.47 -9.69
CA LEU A 235 7.56 -17.42 -9.72
C LEU A 235 7.00 -18.79 -9.34
N ILE A 236 6.49 -18.91 -8.11
CA ILE A 236 5.99 -20.16 -7.51
C ILE A 236 4.61 -20.51 -8.08
N ALA A 237 3.71 -19.52 -8.14
CA ALA A 237 2.37 -19.67 -8.69
C ALA A 237 1.92 -18.34 -9.31
N SER A 238 1.11 -18.39 -10.37
CA SER A 238 0.51 -17.20 -10.99
C SER A 238 -0.74 -17.57 -11.76
N THR A 239 -1.82 -16.82 -11.55
CA THR A 239 -3.15 -17.03 -12.13
C THR A 239 -3.78 -15.71 -12.56
N PHE A 240 -4.67 -15.77 -13.55
CA PHE A 240 -5.64 -14.69 -13.79
C PHE A 240 -6.86 -14.82 -12.88
N LEU A 241 -7.61 -13.72 -12.77
CA LEU A 241 -8.92 -13.61 -12.15
C LEU A 241 -9.70 -12.48 -12.85
N GLY A 242 -10.65 -12.83 -13.71
CA GLY A 242 -11.39 -11.86 -14.50
C GLY A 242 -12.41 -12.55 -15.41
N GLY A 243 -13.06 -11.75 -16.24
CA GLY A 243 -13.94 -12.17 -17.32
C GLY A 243 -13.59 -11.42 -18.61
N ASP A 244 -14.60 -11.23 -19.46
CA ASP A 244 -14.44 -10.74 -20.83
C ASP A 244 -14.21 -9.20 -20.94
N PHE A 245 -14.30 -8.44 -19.84
CA PHE A 245 -14.18 -6.97 -19.78
C PHE A 245 -13.28 -6.49 -18.61
N ASP A 246 -13.27 -5.19 -18.30
CA ASP A 246 -12.31 -4.61 -17.35
C ASP A 246 -12.50 -5.16 -15.92
N ASP A 247 -11.41 -5.69 -15.38
CA ASP A 247 -11.32 -6.25 -14.04
C ASP A 247 -10.14 -5.63 -13.30
N TYR A 248 -10.44 -4.81 -12.28
CA TYR A 248 -9.46 -4.08 -11.49
C TYR A 248 -9.36 -4.65 -10.10
N GLY A 249 -8.15 -5.05 -9.68
CA GLY A 249 -7.85 -5.42 -8.31
C GLY A 249 -7.42 -4.20 -7.48
N TYR A 250 -7.80 -4.17 -6.20
CA TYR A 250 -7.47 -3.06 -5.28
C TYR A 250 -6.74 -3.47 -4.01
N SER A 251 -7.00 -4.67 -3.47
CA SER A 251 -6.29 -5.16 -2.29
C SER A 251 -6.14 -6.67 -2.28
N ILE A 252 -5.03 -7.15 -1.73
CA ILE A 252 -4.75 -8.55 -1.44
C ILE A 252 -4.52 -8.75 0.07
N ALA A 253 -5.06 -9.84 0.62
CA ALA A 253 -4.81 -10.24 2.00
C ALA A 253 -4.76 -11.78 2.13
N LEU A 254 -4.05 -12.29 3.14
CA LEU A 254 -3.96 -13.72 3.43
C LEU A 254 -4.74 -14.06 4.71
N ASP A 255 -5.38 -15.23 4.74
CA ASP A 255 -5.78 -15.83 6.02
C ASP A 255 -4.65 -16.68 6.64
N THR A 256 -4.88 -17.18 7.86
CA THR A 256 -3.90 -17.98 8.62
C THR A 256 -3.56 -19.33 7.98
N ARG A 257 -4.27 -19.73 6.91
CA ARG A 257 -3.99 -20.94 6.13
C ARG A 257 -3.31 -20.62 4.79
N GLY A 258 -2.97 -19.34 4.53
CA GLY A 258 -2.38 -18.90 3.27
C GLY A 258 -3.39 -18.66 2.15
N ASN A 259 -4.70 -18.83 2.39
CA ASN A 259 -5.66 -18.54 1.33
C ASN A 259 -5.68 -17.04 1.02
N VAL A 260 -5.78 -16.73 -0.27
CA VAL A 260 -5.62 -15.39 -0.79
C VAL A 260 -6.99 -14.76 -1.01
N TYR A 261 -7.21 -13.58 -0.43
CA TYR A 261 -8.40 -12.76 -0.65
C TYR A 261 -8.03 -11.60 -1.56
N VAL A 262 -8.82 -11.40 -2.60
CA VAL A 262 -8.69 -10.30 -3.55
C VAL A 262 -9.99 -9.52 -3.56
N THR A 263 -9.89 -8.20 -3.47
CA THR A 263 -11.02 -7.30 -3.69
C THR A 263 -10.75 -6.41 -4.88
N GLY A 264 -11.82 -6.00 -5.56
CA GLY A 264 -11.71 -5.23 -6.78
C GLY A 264 -13.05 -4.80 -7.33
N GLN A 265 -13.03 -4.31 -8.56
CA GLN A 265 -14.20 -3.95 -9.34
C GLN A 265 -14.17 -4.69 -10.68
N THR A 266 -15.33 -5.18 -11.11
CA THR A 266 -15.52 -5.83 -12.41
C THR A 266 -16.64 -5.16 -13.19
N VAL A 267 -16.50 -5.02 -14.50
CA VAL A 267 -17.64 -4.74 -15.41
C VAL A 267 -18.04 -5.98 -16.22
N SER A 268 -17.32 -7.09 -16.06
CA SER A 268 -17.47 -8.35 -16.77
C SER A 268 -18.74 -9.09 -16.31
N SER A 269 -19.59 -9.46 -17.27
CA SER A 269 -20.83 -10.21 -16.98
C SER A 269 -20.61 -11.70 -16.67
N ASP A 270 -19.41 -12.16 -16.93
CA ASP A 270 -18.94 -13.53 -16.79
C ASP A 270 -17.87 -13.66 -15.70
N PHE A 271 -17.62 -12.58 -14.92
CA PHE A 271 -16.69 -12.62 -13.80
C PHE A 271 -17.04 -13.78 -12.85
N PRO A 272 -16.05 -14.61 -12.46
CA PRO A 272 -16.33 -15.86 -11.79
C PRO A 272 -16.92 -15.63 -10.40
N THR A 273 -18.05 -16.30 -10.13
CA THR A 273 -18.65 -16.42 -8.79
C THR A 273 -18.77 -17.89 -8.40
N THR A 274 -18.92 -18.17 -7.10
CA THR A 274 -19.02 -19.55 -6.59
C THR A 274 -20.44 -19.92 -6.18
N ALA A 275 -20.78 -21.21 -6.24
CA ALA A 275 -22.07 -21.69 -5.75
C ALA A 275 -22.30 -21.32 -4.28
N GLY A 276 -23.47 -20.75 -3.97
CA GLY A 276 -23.80 -20.29 -2.62
C GLY A 276 -23.19 -18.94 -2.24
N ALA A 277 -22.62 -18.20 -3.19
CA ALA A 277 -22.20 -16.81 -3.00
C ALA A 277 -23.35 -15.91 -2.52
N TYR A 278 -23.00 -14.81 -1.85
CA TYR A 278 -23.97 -13.83 -1.35
C TYR A 278 -24.72 -13.16 -2.51
N ASP A 279 -24.00 -12.82 -3.57
CA ASP A 279 -24.56 -12.27 -4.80
C ASP A 279 -23.77 -12.78 -6.01
N THR A 280 -24.51 -13.25 -7.02
CA THR A 280 -24.00 -13.71 -8.32
C THR A 280 -24.57 -12.90 -9.48
N SER A 281 -25.29 -11.81 -9.20
CA SER A 281 -25.93 -11.00 -10.22
C SER A 281 -24.93 -10.03 -10.84
N THR A 282 -24.72 -10.18 -12.14
CA THR A 282 -23.90 -9.24 -12.92
C THR A 282 -24.76 -8.08 -13.41
N HIS A 283 -24.25 -6.86 -13.30
CA HIS A 283 -24.92 -5.62 -13.70
C HIS A 283 -24.14 -5.00 -14.86
N LEU A 284 -24.62 -5.23 -16.08
CA LEU A 284 -23.99 -4.73 -17.31
C LEU A 284 -23.77 -3.21 -17.25
N GLY A 285 -22.52 -2.79 -17.48
CA GLY A 285 -22.16 -1.38 -17.65
C GLY A 285 -22.02 -0.56 -16.36
N VAL A 286 -22.13 -1.19 -15.18
CA VAL A 286 -21.82 -0.55 -13.88
C VAL A 286 -20.78 -1.43 -13.22
N GLY A 287 -19.59 -0.88 -12.91
CA GLY A 287 -18.58 -1.72 -12.26
C GLY A 287 -19.02 -2.12 -10.85
N ILE A 288 -19.02 -3.42 -10.57
CA ILE A 288 -19.48 -4.03 -9.32
C ILE A 288 -18.27 -4.43 -8.48
N VAL A 289 -18.36 -4.26 -7.16
CA VAL A 289 -17.29 -4.73 -6.27
C VAL A 289 -17.35 -6.24 -6.18
N PHE A 290 -16.21 -6.91 -6.32
CA PHE A 290 -16.07 -8.34 -6.03
C PHE A 290 -15.21 -8.58 -4.81
N ILE A 291 -15.44 -9.74 -4.16
CA ILE A 291 -14.51 -10.34 -3.21
C ILE A 291 -14.31 -11.79 -3.62
N SER A 292 -13.07 -12.14 -3.91
CA SER A 292 -12.64 -13.48 -4.32
C SER A 292 -11.67 -14.07 -3.32
N LYS A 293 -11.75 -15.38 -3.12
CA LYS A 293 -10.87 -16.17 -2.28
C LYS A 293 -10.27 -17.32 -3.08
N LEU A 294 -8.97 -17.31 -3.29
CA LEU A 294 -8.19 -18.39 -3.89
C LEU A 294 -7.51 -19.24 -2.80
N ASN A 295 -7.16 -20.49 -3.11
CA ASN A 295 -6.28 -21.27 -2.25
C ASN A 295 -4.82 -20.77 -2.30
N ASP A 296 -3.99 -21.26 -1.39
CA ASP A 296 -2.58 -20.86 -1.26
C ASP A 296 -1.72 -21.15 -2.50
N GLU A 297 -2.10 -22.20 -3.24
CA GLU A 297 -1.42 -22.63 -4.47
C GLU A 297 -1.93 -21.90 -5.73
N LEU A 298 -2.92 -21.01 -5.59
CA LEU A 298 -3.57 -20.29 -6.69
C LEU A 298 -4.17 -21.20 -7.78
N THR A 299 -4.58 -22.41 -7.42
CA THR A 299 -5.14 -23.43 -8.33
C THR A 299 -6.66 -23.53 -8.28
N SER A 300 -7.31 -22.88 -7.31
CA SER A 300 -8.75 -22.96 -7.12
C SER A 300 -9.34 -21.69 -6.51
N LEU A 301 -10.43 -21.20 -7.12
CA LEU A 301 -11.32 -20.20 -6.54
C LEU A 301 -12.27 -20.88 -5.52
N ILE A 302 -11.96 -20.69 -4.24
CA ILE A 302 -12.69 -21.27 -3.10
C ILE A 302 -14.05 -20.58 -2.92
N ALA A 303 -14.07 -19.25 -3.01
CA ALA A 303 -15.28 -18.45 -2.88
C ALA A 303 -15.15 -17.17 -3.71
N SER A 304 -16.24 -16.73 -4.33
CA SER A 304 -16.31 -15.42 -5.00
C SER A 304 -17.74 -14.91 -5.03
N THR A 305 -17.91 -13.63 -4.72
CA THR A 305 -19.22 -12.95 -4.62
C THR A 305 -19.10 -11.49 -5.01
N PHE A 306 -20.24 -10.89 -5.38
CA PHE A 306 -20.36 -9.45 -5.56
C PHE A 306 -20.83 -8.73 -4.28
N LEU A 307 -20.55 -7.42 -4.24
CA LEU A 307 -21.07 -6.45 -3.29
C LEU A 307 -21.52 -5.18 -4.02
N GLY A 308 -22.72 -4.70 -3.68
CA GLY A 308 -23.29 -3.48 -4.25
C GLY A 308 -24.20 -3.76 -5.44
N GLY A 309 -25.44 -4.15 -5.15
CA GLY A 309 -26.49 -4.37 -6.14
C GLY A 309 -27.73 -3.56 -5.80
N GLY A 310 -28.07 -2.60 -6.66
CA GLY A 310 -29.29 -1.82 -6.56
C GLY A 310 -29.41 -0.82 -7.69
N ILE A 311 -30.00 -1.24 -8.82
CA ILE A 311 -30.62 -0.26 -9.70
C ILE A 311 -31.81 0.35 -8.95
N MET A 312 -31.82 1.68 -8.82
CA MET A 312 -33.05 2.41 -8.60
C MET A 312 -33.92 2.13 -9.82
N THR A 313 -34.88 1.21 -9.72
CA THR A 313 -35.94 1.09 -10.71
C THR A 313 -36.59 2.46 -10.81
N LEU A 314 -36.31 3.20 -11.88
CA LEU A 314 -37.20 4.26 -12.32
C LEU A 314 -38.49 3.54 -12.69
N VAL A 315 -39.41 3.49 -11.73
CA VAL A 315 -40.80 3.15 -12.00
C VAL A 315 -41.24 4.19 -13.02
N SER A 316 -41.36 3.82 -14.29
CA SER A 316 -42.07 4.65 -15.25
C SER A 316 -43.50 4.78 -14.70
N PRO A 317 -44.08 6.00 -14.62
CA PRO A 317 -45.47 6.13 -14.25
C PRO A 317 -46.29 5.54 -15.39
N SER A 318 -46.61 4.25 -15.30
CA SER A 318 -47.67 3.67 -16.11
C SER A 318 -48.99 4.10 -15.48
N HIS A 319 -49.87 4.64 -16.33
CA HIS A 319 -51.27 5.00 -16.07
C HIS A 319 -51.52 6.39 -15.47
N TRP A 320 -51.43 7.41 -16.32
CA TRP A 320 -52.36 8.54 -16.25
C TRP A 320 -53.43 8.32 -17.33
N THR A 321 -54.57 7.74 -16.94
CA THR A 321 -55.78 7.79 -17.76
C THR A 321 -56.36 9.21 -17.67
N PRO A 322 -56.55 9.94 -18.78
CA PRO A 322 -57.30 11.19 -18.74
C PRO A 322 -58.76 10.87 -18.40
N ALA A 323 -59.31 11.55 -17.40
CA ALA A 323 -60.73 11.51 -17.13
C ALA A 323 -61.49 12.05 -18.35
N GLU A 324 -62.46 11.27 -18.83
CA GLU A 324 -63.50 11.73 -19.74
C GLU A 324 -64.31 12.84 -19.06
N THR A 325 -64.28 14.05 -19.63
CA THR A 325 -65.24 15.09 -19.29
C THR A 325 -66.39 15.00 -20.28
N TYR A 326 -67.55 14.61 -19.76
CA TYR A 326 -68.84 14.71 -20.43
C TYR A 326 -69.15 16.18 -20.81
N MET A 327 -69.52 16.41 -22.07
CA MET A 327 -70.60 17.31 -22.49
C MET A 327 -71.42 16.61 -23.58
#